data_AF-Q6DT52-F1
#
_entry.id   AF-Q6DT52-F1
#
_cell.length_a   1.000
_cell.length_b   1.000
_cell.length_c   1.000
_cell.angle_alpha   90.00
_cell.angle_beta   90.00
_cell.angle_gamma   90.00
#
_symmetry.space_group_name_H-M   'P 1'
#
loop_
_entity.id
_entity.type
_entity.pdbx_description
1 polymer ?
#
loop_
_entity_poly.entity_id
_entity_poly.type
_entity_poly.pdbx_seq_one_letter_code
_entity_poly.pdbx_strand_id
1 'polypeptide(L)'
;CTEPSVGSSLLTMYSKFGSIEECCKAFSQINGPDLIAWTALIASYAQHGKANEALQVYNLTKEKGFTPDKVTFVGVLSACSHGGLVEEGYFHLNSMVKDYGIEPENRHYVCMVDALGRSGRLREAEKFINNMPIKPDALVWGTLLAACKIYGEVELGKLAAKKAIELEPSDAGAYVSLSNILAEVGEWDEVEETRKLM
;
A
#
# COMPACT_ATOMS: atom_id res chain seq x y z
N CYS A 1 -28.85 -15.85 -2.07
CA CYS A 1 -27.70 -16.75 -2.13
C CYS A 1 -26.96 -16.46 -3.42
N THR A 2 -25.78 -15.85 -3.34
CA THR A 2 -24.91 -15.61 -4.49
C THR A 2 -23.84 -16.70 -4.55
N GLU A 3 -23.54 -17.18 -5.76
CA GLU A 3 -22.41 -18.08 -6.01
C GLU A 3 -21.08 -17.41 -5.61
N PRO A 4 -20.08 -18.14 -5.08
CA PRO A 4 -18.84 -17.57 -4.55
C PRO A 4 -18.11 -16.64 -5.53
N SER A 5 -18.06 -16.99 -6.82
CA SER A 5 -17.38 -16.17 -7.85
C SER A 5 -18.07 -14.84 -8.13
N VAL A 6 -19.39 -14.80 -8.08
CA VAL A 6 -20.21 -13.58 -8.25
C VAL A 6 -20.12 -12.72 -7.00
N GLY A 7 -20.12 -13.33 -5.81
CA GLY A 7 -19.93 -12.66 -4.52
C GLY A 7 -18.55 -11.98 -4.40
N SER A 8 -17.47 -12.67 -4.79
CA SER A 8 -16.11 -12.14 -4.76
C SER A 8 -15.88 -10.97 -5.74
N SER A 9 -16.54 -11.01 -6.90
CA SER A 9 -16.51 -9.91 -7.88
C SER A 9 -17.24 -8.66 -7.38
N LEU A 10 -18.41 -8.83 -6.76
CA LEU A 10 -19.16 -7.74 -6.14
C LEU A 10 -18.41 -7.16 -4.94
N LEU A 11 -17.79 -7.99 -4.10
CA LEU A 11 -16.93 -7.54 -3.00
C LEU A 11 -15.73 -6.74 -3.48
N THR A 12 -15.10 -7.16 -4.58
CA THR A 12 -13.99 -6.41 -5.19
C THR A 12 -14.45 -5.04 -5.71
N MET A 13 -15.69 -4.94 -6.22
CA MET A 13 -16.28 -3.67 -6.62
C MET A 13 -16.65 -2.78 -5.43
N TYR A 14 -17.33 -3.32 -4.41
CA TYR A 14 -17.72 -2.56 -3.22
C TYR A 14 -16.52 -2.15 -2.36
N SER A 15 -15.46 -2.95 -2.29
CA SER A 15 -14.23 -2.58 -1.59
C SER A 15 -13.50 -1.41 -2.25
N LYS A 16 -13.64 -1.22 -3.57
CA LYS A 16 -13.02 -0.10 -4.30
C LYS A 16 -13.87 1.18 -4.37
N PHE A 17 -15.20 1.09 -4.26
CA PHE A 17 -16.10 2.22 -4.55
C PHE A 17 -17.32 2.35 -3.62
N GLY A 18 -17.48 1.49 -2.61
CA GLY A 18 -18.65 1.44 -1.73
C GLY A 18 -18.33 1.67 -0.26
N SER A 19 -19.38 1.87 0.56
CA SER A 19 -19.26 1.88 2.03
C SER A 19 -18.84 0.51 2.53
N ILE A 20 -17.96 0.47 3.54
CA ILE A 20 -17.62 -0.75 4.29
C ILE A 20 -18.85 -1.52 4.76
N GLU A 21 -19.96 -0.84 5.06
CA GLU A 21 -21.23 -1.46 5.47
C GLU A 21 -21.85 -2.31 4.37
N GLU A 22 -21.86 -1.82 3.12
CA GLU A 22 -22.36 -2.56 1.97
C GLU A 22 -21.44 -3.74 1.63
N CYS A 23 -20.14 -3.57 1.79
CA CYS A 23 -19.17 -4.66 1.66
C CYS A 23 -19.45 -5.78 2.69
N CYS A 24 -19.69 -5.43 3.96
CA CYS A 24 -20.02 -6.40 5.01
C CYS A 24 -21.37 -7.09 4.75
N LYS A 25 -22.39 -6.36 4.29
CA LYS A 25 -23.68 -6.92 3.89
C LYS A 25 -23.56 -7.88 2.71
N ALA A 26 -22.75 -7.54 1.71
CA ALA A 26 -22.49 -8.42 0.57
C ALA A 26 -21.77 -9.70 1.01
N PHE A 27 -20.76 -9.58 1.89
CA PHE A 27 -20.02 -10.72 2.44
C PHE A 27 -20.93 -11.69 3.21
N SER A 28 -21.83 -11.16 4.06
CA SER A 28 -22.73 -11.99 4.87
C SER A 28 -23.77 -12.76 4.06
N GLN A 29 -23.98 -12.41 2.79
CA GLN A 29 -24.89 -13.12 1.87
C GLN A 29 -24.21 -14.25 1.09
N ILE A 30 -22.89 -14.41 1.23
CA ILE A 30 -22.13 -15.48 0.56
C ILE A 30 -22.21 -16.76 1.39
N ASN A 31 -22.74 -17.82 0.79
CA ASN A 31 -22.70 -19.14 1.38
C ASN A 31 -21.36 -19.79 1.08
N GLY A 32 -20.55 -20.03 2.11
CA GLY A 32 -19.21 -20.61 1.95
C GLY A 32 -18.23 -19.68 1.24
N PRO A 33 -17.88 -18.52 1.84
CA PRO A 33 -16.94 -17.58 1.24
C PRO A 33 -15.57 -18.23 1.00
N ASP A 34 -15.05 -18.07 -0.20
CA ASP A 34 -13.70 -18.51 -0.58
C ASP A 34 -12.63 -17.50 -0.12
N LEU A 35 -11.35 -17.85 -0.30
CA LEU A 35 -10.23 -17.00 0.08
C LEU A 35 -10.28 -15.62 -0.60
N ILE A 36 -10.84 -15.53 -1.81
CA ILE A 36 -10.97 -14.27 -2.55
C ILE A 36 -11.95 -13.34 -1.83
N ALA A 37 -13.12 -13.86 -1.43
CA ALA A 37 -14.10 -13.10 -0.67
C ALA A 37 -13.53 -12.60 0.67
N TRP A 38 -12.79 -13.46 1.38
CA TRP A 38 -12.11 -13.09 2.62
C TRP A 38 -11.06 -12.00 2.40
N THR A 39 -10.23 -12.16 1.37
CA THR A 39 -9.19 -11.18 1.02
C THR A 39 -9.79 -9.83 0.64
N ALA A 40 -10.91 -9.83 -0.08
CA ALA A 40 -11.64 -8.60 -0.41
C ALA A 40 -12.20 -7.91 0.85
N LEU A 41 -12.68 -8.68 1.83
CA LEU A 41 -13.15 -8.12 3.11
C LEU A 41 -11.99 -7.47 3.90
N ILE A 42 -10.82 -8.14 3.98
CA ILE A 42 -9.61 -7.58 4.61
C ILE A 42 -9.21 -6.27 3.91
N ALA A 43 -9.11 -6.28 2.59
CA ALA A 43 -8.73 -5.10 1.80
C ALA A 43 -9.74 -3.94 1.95
N SER A 44 -11.02 -4.24 2.11
CA SER A 44 -12.07 -3.25 2.34
C SER A 44 -11.91 -2.56 3.69
N TYR A 45 -11.71 -3.32 4.77
CA TYR A 45 -11.43 -2.77 6.10
C TYR A 45 -10.14 -1.93 6.10
N ALA A 46 -9.08 -2.40 5.44
CA ALA A 46 -7.82 -1.66 5.29
C ALA A 46 -8.02 -0.29 4.65
N GLN A 47 -8.71 -0.23 3.50
CA GLN A 47 -8.98 1.01 2.76
C GLN A 47 -9.81 2.02 3.56
N HIS A 48 -10.65 1.55 4.49
CA HIS A 48 -11.47 2.38 5.35
C HIS A 48 -10.79 2.72 6.70
N GLY A 49 -9.48 2.47 6.84
CA GLY A 49 -8.73 2.79 8.06
C GLY A 49 -9.06 1.90 9.26
N LYS A 50 -9.78 0.80 9.05
CA LYS A 50 -10.20 -0.16 10.08
C LYS A 50 -9.21 -1.31 10.20
N ALA A 51 -7.97 -0.96 10.57
CA ALA A 51 -6.85 -1.90 10.56
C ALA A 51 -7.05 -3.09 11.52
N ASN A 52 -7.60 -2.84 12.71
CA ASN A 52 -7.85 -3.89 13.70
C ASN A 52 -8.87 -4.90 13.20
N GLU A 53 -9.96 -4.44 12.60
CA GLU A 53 -10.98 -5.30 12.00
C GLU A 53 -10.41 -6.10 10.82
N ALA A 54 -9.56 -5.49 9.98
CA ALA A 54 -8.88 -6.20 8.91
C ALA A 54 -8.00 -7.36 9.46
N LEU A 55 -7.25 -7.13 10.54
CA LEU A 55 -6.43 -8.15 11.19
C LEU A 55 -7.26 -9.22 11.89
N GLN A 56 -8.42 -8.87 12.47
CA GLN A 56 -9.37 -9.84 13.01
C GLN A 56 -9.92 -10.74 11.91
N VAL A 57 -10.31 -10.17 10.76
CA VAL A 57 -10.75 -10.95 9.60
C VAL A 57 -9.63 -11.87 9.10
N TYR A 58 -8.39 -11.39 9.02
CA TYR A 58 -7.22 -12.22 8.68
C TYR A 58 -7.00 -13.38 9.68
N ASN A 59 -7.22 -13.17 10.97
CA ASN A 59 -7.15 -14.27 11.93
C ASN A 59 -8.28 -15.29 11.70
N LEU A 60 -9.49 -14.80 11.41
CA LEU A 60 -10.63 -15.65 11.12
C LEU A 60 -10.43 -16.47 9.83
N THR A 61 -9.74 -15.95 8.80
CA THR A 61 -9.44 -16.75 7.60
C THR A 61 -8.63 -17.99 7.94
N LYS A 62 -7.61 -17.85 8.80
CA LYS A 62 -6.78 -18.96 9.28
C LYS A 62 -7.59 -19.94 10.12
N GLU A 63 -8.44 -19.44 11.03
CA GLU A 63 -9.33 -20.29 11.85
C GLU A 63 -10.31 -21.10 11.00
N LYS A 64 -10.73 -20.57 9.85
CA LYS A 64 -11.57 -21.26 8.86
C LYS A 64 -10.79 -22.22 7.95
N GLY A 65 -9.49 -22.39 8.18
CA GLY A 65 -8.64 -23.34 7.45
C GLY A 65 -8.16 -22.84 6.09
N PHE A 66 -8.34 -21.55 5.77
CA PHE A 66 -7.77 -20.99 4.56
C PHE A 66 -6.30 -20.67 4.77
N THR A 67 -5.48 -20.98 3.76
CA THR A 67 -4.08 -20.57 3.71
C THR A 67 -4.01 -19.19 3.04
N PRO A 68 -3.54 -18.15 3.73
CA PRO A 68 -3.30 -16.84 3.14
C PRO A 68 -2.38 -16.92 1.92
N ASP A 69 -2.69 -16.16 0.87
CA ASP A 69 -1.84 -16.03 -0.31
C ASP A 69 -1.19 -14.65 -0.38
N LYS A 70 -0.41 -14.41 -1.43
CA LYS A 70 0.21 -13.11 -1.70
C LYS A 70 -0.79 -11.94 -1.71
N VAL A 71 -2.00 -12.14 -2.21
CA VAL A 71 -3.01 -11.08 -2.27
C VAL A 71 -3.57 -10.82 -0.87
N THR A 72 -3.79 -11.86 -0.08
CA THR A 72 -4.15 -11.73 1.34
C THR A 72 -3.13 -10.89 2.10
N PHE A 73 -1.84 -11.14 1.89
CA PHE A 73 -0.77 -10.38 2.55
C PHE A 73 -0.66 -8.93 2.09
N VAL A 74 -0.91 -8.62 0.82
CA VAL A 74 -1.06 -7.21 0.39
C VAL A 74 -2.19 -6.53 1.16
N GLY A 75 -3.32 -7.21 1.37
CA GLY A 75 -4.44 -6.69 2.18
C GLY A 75 -4.05 -6.42 3.63
N VAL A 76 -3.35 -7.37 4.26
CA VAL A 76 -2.86 -7.25 5.65
C VAL A 76 -1.85 -6.12 5.80
N LEU A 77 -0.83 -6.05 4.93
CA LEU A 77 0.17 -4.99 4.98
C LEU A 77 -0.43 -3.61 4.67
N SER A 78 -1.43 -3.55 3.78
CA SER A 78 -2.21 -2.33 3.57
C SER A 78 -2.95 -1.91 4.83
N ALA A 79 -3.54 -2.85 5.57
CA ALA A 79 -4.18 -2.54 6.86
C ALA A 79 -3.17 -2.00 7.87
N CYS A 80 -1.99 -2.61 7.97
CA CYS A 80 -0.89 -2.13 8.80
C CYS A 80 -0.48 -0.70 8.42
N SER A 81 -0.36 -0.40 7.12
CA SER A 81 -0.06 0.94 6.64
C SER A 81 -1.11 1.98 7.07
N HIS A 82 -2.39 1.70 6.81
CA HIS A 82 -3.48 2.63 7.15
C HIS A 82 -3.69 2.78 8.66
N GLY A 83 -3.32 1.76 9.44
CA GLY A 83 -3.36 1.78 10.90
C GLY A 83 -2.10 2.33 11.58
N GLY A 84 -1.04 2.66 10.84
CA GLY A 84 0.25 3.05 11.41
C GLY A 84 0.94 1.93 12.21
N LEU A 85 0.59 0.67 11.95
CA LEU A 85 1.07 -0.53 12.64
C LEU A 85 2.35 -1.05 11.97
N VAL A 86 3.43 -0.27 12.03
CA VAL A 86 4.68 -0.57 11.31
C VAL A 86 5.31 -1.89 11.76
N GLU A 87 5.34 -2.14 13.07
CA GLU A 87 5.96 -3.33 13.63
C GLU A 87 5.16 -4.60 13.27
N GLU A 88 3.83 -4.54 13.29
CA GLU A 88 2.96 -5.59 12.75
C GLU A 88 3.15 -5.80 11.25
N GLY A 89 3.39 -4.72 10.49
CA GLY A 89 3.74 -4.79 9.08
C GLY A 89 5.01 -5.63 8.84
N TYR A 90 6.08 -5.36 9.58
CA TYR A 90 7.31 -6.17 9.52
C TYR A 90 7.07 -7.60 9.98
N PHE A 91 6.28 -7.80 11.04
CA PHE A 91 5.91 -9.14 11.50
C PHE A 91 5.24 -9.95 10.38
N HIS A 92 4.23 -9.37 9.72
CA HIS A 92 3.51 -10.06 8.65
C HIS A 92 4.36 -10.27 7.39
N LEU A 93 5.18 -9.28 6.99
CA LEU A 93 6.11 -9.44 5.87
C LEU A 93 7.10 -10.60 6.12
N ASN A 94 7.61 -10.72 7.34
CA ASN A 94 8.50 -11.83 7.72
C ASN A 94 7.76 -13.17 7.81
N SER A 95 6.52 -13.17 8.30
CA SER A 95 5.70 -14.40 8.38
C SER A 95 5.42 -15.00 7.00
N MET A 96 5.30 -14.17 5.96
CA MET A 96 5.09 -14.64 4.58
C MET A 96 6.12 -15.69 4.19
N VAL A 97 7.40 -15.39 4.42
CA VAL A 97 8.51 -16.30 4.08
C VAL A 97 8.61 -17.44 5.09
N LYS A 98 8.61 -17.12 6.39
CA LYS A 98 8.90 -18.09 7.45
C LYS A 98 7.81 -19.14 7.63
N ASP A 99 6.56 -18.71 7.59
CA ASP A 99 5.42 -19.55 7.99
C ASP A 99 4.65 -20.08 6.77
N TYR A 100 4.70 -19.37 5.63
CA TYR A 100 3.94 -19.71 4.43
C TYR A 100 4.79 -20.01 3.20
N GLY A 101 6.11 -19.76 3.23
CA GLY A 101 6.98 -19.95 2.07
C GLY A 101 6.64 -19.04 0.88
N ILE A 102 6.03 -17.89 1.15
CA ILE A 102 5.61 -16.91 0.14
C ILE A 102 6.68 -15.83 0.04
N GLU A 103 7.30 -15.72 -1.13
CA GLU A 103 8.24 -14.63 -1.43
C GLU A 103 7.50 -13.30 -1.64
N PRO A 104 7.90 -12.21 -0.96
CA PRO A 104 7.27 -10.91 -1.16
C PRO A 104 7.53 -10.34 -2.55
N GLU A 105 6.46 -10.00 -3.27
CA GLU A 105 6.48 -9.23 -4.52
C GLU A 105 6.50 -7.71 -4.26
N ASN A 106 6.76 -6.91 -5.31
CA ASN A 106 6.85 -5.44 -5.23
C ASN A 106 5.72 -4.76 -4.44
N ARG A 107 4.47 -5.22 -4.62
CA ARG A 107 3.32 -4.65 -3.90
C ARG A 107 3.44 -4.74 -2.37
N HIS A 108 4.06 -5.78 -1.83
CA HIS A 108 4.26 -5.91 -0.38
C HIS A 108 5.25 -4.87 0.13
N TYR A 109 6.33 -4.62 -0.61
CA TYR A 109 7.31 -3.59 -0.27
C TYR A 109 6.72 -2.19 -0.37
N VAL A 110 5.89 -1.92 -1.39
CA VAL A 110 5.14 -0.65 -1.50
C VAL A 110 4.28 -0.42 -0.25
N CYS A 111 3.54 -1.43 0.23
CA CYS A 111 2.75 -1.31 1.46
C CYS A 111 3.62 -0.99 2.69
N MET A 112 4.82 -1.57 2.79
CA MET A 112 5.75 -1.28 3.90
C MET A 112 6.33 0.13 3.83
N VAL A 113 6.67 0.60 2.63
CA VAL A 113 7.13 1.99 2.41
C VAL A 113 6.01 2.98 2.72
N ASP A 114 4.76 2.68 2.33
CA ASP A 114 3.59 3.48 2.68
C ASP A 114 3.39 3.53 4.20
N ALA A 115 3.52 2.38 4.89
CA ALA A 115 3.40 2.32 6.35
C ALA A 115 4.47 3.17 7.06
N LEU A 116 5.74 3.00 6.69
CA LEU A 116 6.84 3.79 7.24
C LEU A 116 6.68 5.29 6.93
N GLY A 117 6.26 5.60 5.70
CA GLY A 117 6.01 6.94 5.23
C GLY A 117 4.91 7.65 6.05
N ARG A 118 3.75 7.02 6.19
CA ARG A 118 2.61 7.55 6.95
C ARG A 118 2.85 7.67 8.45
N SER A 119 3.80 6.92 8.99
CA SER A 119 4.24 7.05 10.39
C SER A 119 5.37 8.07 10.56
N GLY A 120 5.77 8.80 9.51
CA GLY A 120 6.85 9.79 9.54
C GLY A 120 8.25 9.18 9.66
N ARG A 121 8.41 7.85 9.54
CA ARG A 121 9.69 7.14 9.63
C ARG A 121 10.45 7.20 8.30
N LEU A 122 10.60 8.39 7.72
CA LEU A 122 11.08 8.58 6.34
C LEU A 122 12.49 8.04 6.09
N ARG A 123 13.41 8.24 7.04
CA ARG A 123 14.79 7.71 6.95
C ARG A 123 14.83 6.18 7.03
N GLU A 124 13.88 5.58 7.73
CA GLU A 124 13.74 4.13 7.76
C GLU A 124 13.13 3.62 6.46
N ALA A 125 12.13 4.32 5.90
CA ALA A 125 11.58 4.01 4.59
C ALA A 125 12.67 4.03 3.50
N GLU A 126 13.54 5.05 3.49
CA GLU A 126 14.69 5.12 2.58
C GLU A 126 15.62 3.90 2.73
N LYS A 127 16.00 3.56 3.97
CA LYS A 127 16.83 2.38 4.25
C LYS A 127 16.14 1.09 3.84
N PHE A 128 14.84 0.98 4.05
CA PHE A 128 14.05 -0.18 3.66
C PHE A 128 14.09 -0.37 2.14
N ILE A 129 13.85 0.69 1.36
CA ILE A 129 13.92 0.67 -0.11
C ILE A 129 15.30 0.22 -0.59
N ASN A 130 16.37 0.76 -0.01
CA ASN A 130 17.75 0.42 -0.38
C ASN A 130 18.14 -1.03 -0.06
N ASN A 131 17.45 -1.67 0.89
CA ASN A 131 17.69 -3.05 1.29
C ASN A 131 16.68 -4.04 0.68
N MET A 132 15.79 -3.59 -0.22
CA MET A 132 14.87 -4.49 -0.92
C MET A 132 15.66 -5.54 -1.72
N PRO A 133 15.27 -6.82 -1.68
CA PRO A 133 15.92 -7.87 -2.46
C PRO A 133 15.58 -7.80 -3.96
N ILE A 134 14.64 -6.93 -4.33
CA ILE A 134 14.24 -6.67 -5.71
C ILE A 134 14.51 -5.19 -6.05
N LYS A 135 14.71 -4.89 -7.33
CA LYS A 135 14.92 -3.52 -7.80
C LYS A 135 13.66 -2.68 -7.53
N PRO A 136 13.74 -1.56 -6.79
CA PRO A 136 12.61 -0.66 -6.58
C PRO A 136 12.14 -0.03 -7.90
N ASP A 137 10.82 0.03 -8.10
CA ASP A 137 10.20 0.67 -9.25
C ASP A 137 9.72 2.10 -8.95
N ALA A 138 9.16 2.78 -9.95
CA ALA A 138 8.68 4.15 -9.82
C ALA A 138 7.61 4.27 -8.72
N LEU A 139 6.78 3.25 -8.55
CA LEU A 139 5.73 3.23 -7.52
C LEU A 139 6.32 3.26 -6.11
N VAL A 140 7.36 2.47 -5.82
CA VAL A 140 8.04 2.48 -4.50
C VAL A 140 8.57 3.88 -4.17
N TRP A 141 9.25 4.52 -5.11
CA TRP A 141 9.78 5.87 -4.91
C TRP A 141 8.68 6.94 -4.85
N GLY A 142 7.63 6.81 -5.65
CA GLY A 142 6.45 7.67 -5.61
C GLY A 142 5.72 7.61 -4.26
N THR A 143 5.64 6.43 -3.64
CA THR A 143 5.09 6.27 -2.28
C THR A 143 5.94 7.03 -1.24
N LEU A 144 7.26 6.92 -1.29
CA LEU A 144 8.13 7.69 -0.39
C LEU A 144 8.03 9.20 -0.64
N LEU A 145 7.96 9.62 -1.90
CA LEU A 145 7.79 11.02 -2.31
C LEU A 145 6.52 11.63 -1.72
N ALA A 146 5.40 10.91 -1.79
CA ALA A 146 4.14 11.36 -1.21
C ALA A 146 4.26 11.59 0.30
N ALA A 147 4.94 10.69 1.02
CA ALA A 147 5.19 10.86 2.45
C ALA A 147 6.12 12.04 2.75
N CYS A 148 7.20 12.22 1.98
CA CYS A 148 8.12 13.35 2.14
C CYS A 148 7.39 14.70 1.99
N LYS A 149 6.46 14.79 1.03
CA LYS A 149 5.61 15.98 0.86
C LYS A 149 4.73 16.25 2.08
N ILE A 150 4.12 15.21 2.66
CA ILE A 150 3.25 15.36 3.84
C ILE A 150 4.03 15.91 5.04
N TYR A 151 5.27 15.47 5.22
CA TYR A 151 6.12 15.85 6.36
C TYR A 151 7.09 17.00 6.08
N GLY A 152 7.09 17.56 4.86
CA GLY A 152 8.00 18.64 4.46
C GLY A 152 9.48 18.22 4.42
N GLU A 153 9.79 16.93 4.18
CA GLU A 153 11.17 16.45 4.08
C GLU A 153 11.70 16.67 2.66
N VAL A 154 12.26 17.86 2.43
CA VAL A 154 12.64 18.36 1.11
C VAL A 154 13.72 17.48 0.44
N GLU A 155 14.84 17.23 1.11
CA GLU A 155 16.01 16.58 0.49
C GLU A 155 15.68 15.14 0.05
N LEU A 156 15.03 14.38 0.92
CA LEU A 156 14.60 13.02 0.60
C LEU A 156 13.49 13.02 -0.45
N GLY A 157 12.58 14.01 -0.42
CA GLY A 157 11.57 14.20 -1.44
C GLY A 157 12.17 14.46 -2.83
N LYS A 158 13.18 15.33 -2.95
CA LYS A 158 13.90 15.56 -4.21
C LYS A 158 14.54 14.27 -4.74
N LEU A 159 15.20 13.49 -3.86
CA LEU A 159 15.78 12.20 -4.22
C LEU A 159 14.72 11.23 -4.74
N ALA A 160 13.63 11.05 -4.00
CA ALA A 160 12.55 10.14 -4.35
C ALA A 160 11.89 10.52 -5.69
N ALA A 161 11.65 11.82 -5.92
CA ALA A 161 11.12 12.29 -7.19
C ALA A 161 12.04 12.03 -8.37
N LYS A 162 13.34 12.34 -8.23
CA LYS A 162 14.34 12.07 -9.29
C LYS A 162 14.38 10.58 -9.63
N LYS A 163 14.39 9.71 -8.62
CA LYS A 163 14.35 8.25 -8.81
C LYS A 163 13.07 7.77 -9.49
N ALA A 164 11.91 8.31 -9.12
CA ALA A 164 10.64 7.97 -9.75
C ALA A 164 10.62 8.38 -11.23
N ILE A 165 11.04 9.62 -11.55
CA ILE A 165 11.12 10.15 -12.92
C ILE A 165 12.12 9.36 -13.78
N GLU A 166 13.29 9.01 -13.24
CA GLU A 166 14.29 8.17 -13.94
C GLU A 166 13.71 6.81 -14.37
N LEU A 167 12.83 6.25 -13.54
CA LEU A 167 12.20 4.94 -13.78
C LEU A 167 10.97 5.04 -14.68
N GLU A 168 10.20 6.12 -14.56
CA GLU A 168 8.99 6.38 -15.35
C GLU A 168 8.91 7.86 -15.77
N PRO A 169 9.59 8.26 -16.86
CA PRO A 169 9.63 9.65 -17.30
C PRO A 169 8.28 10.24 -17.72
N SER A 170 7.25 9.40 -17.91
CA SER A 170 5.87 9.80 -18.23
C SER A 170 5.00 10.08 -17.00
N ASP A 171 5.50 9.85 -15.78
CA ASP A 171 4.74 10.09 -14.55
C ASP A 171 4.67 11.59 -14.21
N ALA A 172 3.64 12.26 -14.70
CA ALA A 172 3.36 13.66 -14.39
C ALA A 172 3.22 13.93 -12.87
N GLY A 173 2.78 12.94 -12.09
CA GLY A 173 2.63 13.07 -10.64
C GLY A 173 3.96 13.26 -9.92
N ALA A 174 5.02 12.61 -10.38
CA ALA A 174 6.37 12.76 -9.85
C ALA A 174 6.94 14.16 -10.12
N TYR A 175 6.79 14.69 -11.34
CA TYR A 175 7.19 16.06 -11.67
C TYR A 175 6.40 17.09 -10.87
N VAL A 176 5.08 16.94 -10.75
CA VAL A 176 4.22 17.87 -9.99
C VAL A 176 4.64 17.88 -8.52
N SER A 177 4.93 16.71 -7.95
CA SER A 177 5.40 16.60 -6.57
C SER A 177 6.78 17.25 -6.38
N LEU A 178 7.72 17.05 -7.32
CA LEU A 178 9.02 17.72 -7.32
C LEU A 178 8.88 19.25 -7.40
N SER A 179 8.06 19.75 -8.33
CA SER A 179 7.81 21.19 -8.50
C SER A 179 7.23 21.82 -7.22
N ASN A 180 6.35 21.12 -6.50
CA ASN A 180 5.80 21.62 -5.25
C ASN A 180 6.88 21.70 -4.15
N ILE A 181 7.71 20.65 -4.01
CA ILE A 181 8.79 20.61 -3.01
C ILE A 181 9.83 21.71 -3.27
N LEU A 182 10.20 21.94 -4.53
CA LEU A 182 11.13 23.01 -4.91
C LEU A 182 10.56 24.41 -4.63
N ALA A 183 9.26 24.61 -4.87
CA ALA A 183 8.59 25.87 -4.57
C ALA A 183 8.57 26.18 -3.06
N GLU A 184 8.44 25.15 -2.21
CA GLU A 184 8.48 25.31 -0.74
C GLU A 184 9.84 25.81 -0.22
N VAL A 185 10.94 25.44 -0.88
CA VAL A 185 12.29 25.93 -0.55
C VAL A 185 12.73 27.16 -1.34
N GLY A 186 11.86 27.68 -2.22
CA GLY A 186 12.13 28.90 -3.00
C GLY A 186 13.06 28.71 -4.19
N GLU A 187 13.29 27.47 -4.64
CA GLU A 187 14.11 27.15 -5.81
C GLU A 187 13.31 27.30 -7.12
N TRP A 188 12.90 28.52 -7.42
CA TRP A 188 11.99 28.82 -8.54
C TRP A 188 12.57 28.54 -9.92
N ASP A 189 13.90 28.60 -10.08
CA ASP A 189 14.58 28.26 -11.33
C ASP A 189 14.39 26.76 -11.66
N GLU A 190 14.62 25.88 -10.68
CA GLU A 190 14.41 24.42 -10.83
C GLU A 190 12.91 24.08 -11.01
N VAL A 191 12.00 24.86 -10.41
CA VAL A 191 10.55 24.73 -10.64
C VAL A 191 10.20 24.96 -12.10
N GLU A 192 10.73 26.01 -12.73
CA GLU A 192 10.44 26.33 -14.12
C GLU A 192 11.00 25.25 -15.06
N GLU A 193 12.20 24.75 -14.79
CA GLU A 193 12.80 23.64 -15.53
C GLU A 193 11.97 22.36 -15.41
N THR A 194 11.57 21.99 -14.19
CA THR A 194 10.76 20.79 -13.94
C THR A 194 9.43 20.87 -14.69
N ARG A 195 8.79 22.04 -14.73
CA ARG A 195 7.51 22.24 -15.45
C ARG A 195 7.64 22.20 -16.97
N LYS A 196 8.81 22.50 -17.53
CA LYS A 196 9.09 22.35 -18.97
C LYS A 196 9.24 20.89 -19.40
N LEU A 197 9.52 20.00 -18.44
CA LEU A 197 9.71 18.57 -18.66
C LEU A 197 8.42 17.73 -18.47
N MET A 198 7.35 18.35 -17.94
CA MET A 198 6.01 17.77 -17.82
C MET A 198 5.30 17.71 -19.18
#